data_AF-A0A2D2D275-F1
#
_entry.id   AF-A0A2D2D275-F1
#
_cell.length_a   1.000
_cell.length_b   1.000
_cell.length_c   1.000
_cell.angle_alpha   90.00
_cell.angle_beta   90.00
_cell.angle_gamma   90.00
#
_symmetry.space_group_name_H-M   'P 1'
#
loop_
_entity.id
_entity.type
_entity.pdbx_description
1 polymer ?
#
loop_
_entity_poly.entity_id
_entity_poly.type
_entity_poly.pdbx_seq_one_letter_code
_entity_poly.pdbx_strand_id
1 'polypeptide(L)'
;MALSKRQVSQLQKIVETVQAILATEEKQSSQPSKSKAASRGAAGTTSSRRSGKELAAFRKALLAERKSGVPVAEIAKRHKVSKSYIYQL
;
A
#
# COMPACT_ATOMS: atom_id res chain seq x y z
N MET A 1 -22.49 10.28 38.58
CA MET A 1 -23.02 9.76 37.31
C MET A 1 -22.36 8.42 37.03
N ALA A 2 -23.03 7.30 37.38
CA ALA A 2 -22.51 5.98 37.08
C ALA A 2 -22.80 5.65 35.60
N LEU A 3 -21.78 5.16 34.89
CA LEU A 3 -21.95 4.73 33.50
C LEU A 3 -22.86 3.49 33.46
N SER A 4 -23.80 3.49 32.54
CA SER A 4 -24.66 2.32 32.31
C SER A 4 -23.83 1.15 31.79
N LYS A 5 -24.27 -0.08 32.06
CA LYS A 5 -23.62 -1.32 31.56
C LYS A 5 -23.40 -1.30 30.03
N ARG A 6 -24.31 -0.64 29.30
CA ARG A 6 -24.23 -0.46 27.85
C ARG A 6 -23.13 0.51 27.43
N GLN A 7 -22.92 1.59 28.18
CA GLN A 7 -21.84 2.53 27.92
C GLN A 7 -20.47 1.90 28.21
N VAL A 8 -20.37 1.08 29.26
CA VAL A 8 -19.15 0.34 29.57
C VAL A 8 -18.80 -0.65 28.44
N SER A 9 -19.78 -1.40 27.94
CA SER A 9 -19.53 -2.34 26.84
C SER A 9 -19.21 -1.64 25.52
N GLN A 10 -19.77 -0.46 25.27
CA GLN A 10 -19.39 0.37 24.12
C GLN A 10 -17.94 0.86 24.22
N LEU A 11 -17.52 1.30 25.41
CA LEU A 11 -16.14 1.72 25.64
C LEU A 11 -15.15 0.57 25.48
N GLN A 12 -15.48 -0.62 25.98
CA GLN A 12 -14.66 -1.82 25.79
C GLN A 12 -14.46 -2.13 24.31
N LYS A 13 -15.54 -2.11 23.51
CA LYS A 13 -15.44 -2.30 22.05
C LYS A 13 -14.58 -1.24 21.38
N ILE A 14 -14.71 0.02 21.78
CA ILE A 14 -13.87 1.11 21.24
C ILE A 14 -12.40 0.83 21.54
N VAL A 15 -12.06 0.47 22.79
CA VAL A 15 -10.69 0.15 23.18
C VAL A 15 -10.14 -1.04 22.38
N GLU A 16 -10.91 -2.11 22.23
CA GLU A 16 -10.53 -3.28 21.42
C GLU A 16 -10.26 -2.90 19.96
N THR A 17 -11.12 -2.06 19.35
CA THR A 17 -10.93 -1.61 17.97
C THR A 17 -9.68 -0.75 17.80
N VAL A 18 -9.39 0.14 18.75
CA VAL A 18 -8.21 1.00 18.70
C VAL A 18 -6.94 0.16 18.86
N GLN A 19 -6.93 -0.80 19.78
CA GLN A 19 -5.82 -1.74 19.95
C GLN A 19 -5.58 -2.59 18.69
N ALA A 20 -6.65 -3.05 18.03
CA ALA A 20 -6.55 -3.79 16.78
C ALA A 20 -5.93 -2.92 15.67
N ILE A 21 -6.34 -1.65 15.56
CA ILE A 21 -5.78 -0.71 14.57
C ILE A 21 -4.29 -0.48 14.83
N LEU A 22 -3.92 -0.19 16.08
CA LEU A 22 -2.51 0.01 16.46
C LEU A 22 -1.67 -1.25 16.18
N ALA A 23 -2.18 -2.43 16.52
CA ALA A 23 -1.50 -3.69 16.22
C ALA A 23 -1.39 -3.98 14.71
N THR A 24 -2.36 -3.53 13.89
CA THR A 24 -2.25 -3.61 12.43
C THR A 24 -1.23 -2.62 11.87
N GLU A 25 -1.11 -1.43 12.42
CA GLU A 25 -0.11 -0.45 11.99
C GLU A 25 1.32 -0.90 12.33
N GLU A 26 1.55 -1.42 13.53
CA GLU A 26 2.86 -1.95 13.93
C GLU A 26 3.31 -3.09 12.99
N LYS A 27 2.39 -3.97 12.60
CA LYS A 27 2.65 -5.08 11.67
C LYS A 27 2.76 -4.62 10.21
N GLN A 28 2.08 -3.54 9.81
CA GLN A 28 2.13 -2.99 8.44
C GLN A 28 3.43 -2.22 8.12
N SER A 29 4.27 -1.92 9.12
CA SER A 29 5.66 -1.47 8.88
C SER A 29 6.53 -2.54 8.19
N SER A 30 6.04 -3.79 8.12
CA SER A 30 6.66 -4.89 7.38
C SER A 30 5.62 -5.67 6.55
N GLN A 31 5.45 -5.25 5.29
CA GLN A 31 4.76 -5.92 4.18
C GLN A 31 3.23 -5.74 4.01
N PRO A 32 2.76 -5.59 2.75
CA PRO A 32 1.35 -5.32 2.45
C PRO A 32 0.58 -6.61 2.12
N SER A 33 -0.44 -6.93 2.91
CA SER A 33 -1.40 -7.99 2.59
C SER A 33 -2.55 -7.47 1.72
N LYS A 34 -2.75 -8.11 0.57
CA LYS A 34 -3.89 -7.95 -0.35
C LYS A 34 -5.22 -8.14 0.38
N SER A 35 -6.19 -7.27 0.11
CA SER A 35 -7.60 -7.64 0.08
C SER A 35 -8.27 -7.08 -1.18
N LYS A 36 -9.13 -7.90 -1.76
CA LYS A 36 -9.76 -7.76 -3.08
C LYS A 36 -11.23 -7.41 -2.84
N ALA A 37 -11.72 -6.26 -3.31
CA ALA A 37 -13.09 -6.05 -3.80
C ALA A 37 -13.27 -4.61 -4.25
N ALA A 38 -14.11 -4.43 -5.27
CA ALA A 38 -14.19 -3.26 -6.12
C ALA A 38 -14.85 -2.04 -5.47
N SER A 39 -14.28 -0.86 -5.71
CA SER A 39 -15.06 0.36 -5.90
C SER A 39 -14.45 1.17 -7.05
N ARG A 40 -15.34 1.64 -7.92
CA ARG A 40 -15.01 2.43 -9.11
C ARG A 40 -14.52 3.81 -8.65
N GLY A 41 -13.42 4.28 -9.22
CA GLY A 41 -13.05 5.69 -9.29
C GLY A 41 -12.75 6.41 -7.97
N ALA A 42 -11.51 6.37 -7.51
CA ALA A 42 -10.95 7.44 -6.69
C ALA A 42 -9.51 7.69 -7.15
N ALA A 43 -9.34 8.74 -7.95
CA ALA A 43 -8.05 9.34 -8.21
C ALA A 43 -7.43 9.78 -6.87
N GLY A 44 -6.16 9.47 -6.67
CA GLY A 44 -5.37 10.04 -5.57
C GLY A 44 -5.03 9.08 -4.44
N THR A 45 -4.48 7.89 -4.75
CA THR A 45 -3.44 7.36 -3.83
C THR A 45 -2.32 8.39 -3.87
N THR A 46 -2.01 8.98 -2.72
CA THR A 46 -0.92 9.93 -2.53
C THR A 46 0.38 9.31 -3.01
N SER A 47 0.70 9.55 -4.28
CA SER A 47 1.97 9.15 -4.87
C SER A 47 3.03 9.99 -4.20
N SER A 48 3.64 9.45 -3.14
CA SER A 48 4.84 10.02 -2.56
C SER A 48 5.84 10.25 -3.69
N ARG A 49 6.15 11.53 -3.96
CA ARG A 49 7.11 11.89 -5.00
C ARG A 49 8.46 11.35 -4.55
N ARG A 50 8.97 10.34 -5.25
CA ARG A 50 10.35 9.90 -5.10
C ARG A 50 11.27 11.07 -5.43
N SER A 51 12.39 11.19 -4.72
CA SER A 51 13.38 12.20 -5.03
C SER A 51 13.94 11.96 -6.45
N GLY A 52 14.34 13.01 -7.17
CA GLY A 52 14.74 12.89 -8.58
C GLY A 52 15.89 11.90 -8.82
N LYS A 53 16.82 11.77 -7.87
CA LYS A 53 17.93 10.81 -7.91
C LYS A 53 17.45 9.36 -7.78
N GLU A 54 16.54 9.10 -6.84
CA GLU A 54 15.92 7.79 -6.66
C GLU A 54 15.08 7.37 -7.87
N LEU A 55 14.39 8.33 -8.50
CA LEU A 55 13.58 8.08 -9.69
C LEU A 55 14.46 7.63 -10.87
N ALA A 56 15.59 8.29 -11.09
CA ALA A 56 16.54 7.90 -12.15
C ALA A 56 17.14 6.50 -11.91
N ALA A 57 17.55 6.20 -10.67
CA ALA A 57 18.04 4.87 -10.31
C ALA A 57 16.96 3.79 -10.53
N PHE A 58 15.72 4.07 -10.13
CA PHE A 58 14.58 3.17 -10.34
C PHE A 58 14.31 2.90 -11.83
N ARG A 59 14.36 3.93 -12.69
CA ARG A 59 14.20 3.74 -14.14
C ARG A 59 15.29 2.84 -14.73
N LYS A 60 16.55 3.02 -14.31
CA LYS A 60 17.66 2.16 -14.74
C LYS A 60 17.45 0.70 -14.32
N ALA A 61 16.95 0.47 -13.10
CA ALA A 61 16.63 -0.88 -12.63
C ALA A 61 15.53 -1.54 -13.49
N LEU A 62 14.45 -0.83 -13.81
CA LEU A 62 13.39 -1.35 -14.67
C LEU A 62 13.89 -1.71 -16.08
N LEU A 63 14.75 -0.88 -16.67
CA LEU A 63 15.36 -1.17 -17.97
C LEU A 63 16.31 -2.37 -17.91
N ALA A 64 17.04 -2.55 -16.81
CA ALA A 64 17.93 -3.70 -16.63
C ALA A 64 17.12 -5.02 -16.54
N GLU A 65 16.02 -5.04 -15.78
CA GLU A 65 15.13 -6.21 -15.71
C GLU A 65 14.48 -6.54 -17.06
N ARG A 66 14.15 -5.51 -17.85
CA ARG A 66 13.66 -5.73 -19.22
C ARG A 66 14.75 -6.32 -20.11
N LYS A 67 15.98 -5.82 -20.02
CA LYS A 67 17.13 -6.32 -20.79
C LYS A 67 17.52 -7.76 -20.42
N SER A 68 17.30 -8.17 -19.17
CA SER A 68 17.49 -9.56 -18.74
C SER A 68 16.38 -10.51 -19.19
N GLY A 69 15.36 -10.02 -19.89
CA GLY A 69 14.29 -10.84 -20.47
C GLY A 69 13.08 -11.05 -19.55
N VAL A 70 12.97 -10.33 -18.43
CA VAL A 70 11.80 -10.44 -17.55
C VAL A 70 10.57 -9.86 -18.25
N PRO A 71 9.43 -10.59 -18.29
CA PRO A 71 8.21 -10.07 -18.90
C PRO A 71 7.72 -8.78 -18.24
N VAL A 72 7.30 -7.80 -19.04
CA VAL A 72 6.79 -6.49 -18.57
C VAL A 72 5.64 -6.64 -17.56
N ALA A 73 4.82 -7.68 -17.71
CA ALA A 73 3.73 -7.97 -16.79
C ALA A 73 4.21 -8.34 -15.38
N GLU A 74 5.38 -8.98 -15.26
CA GLU A 74 5.97 -9.30 -13.96
C GLU A 74 6.65 -8.09 -13.34
N ILE A 75 7.41 -7.33 -14.14
CA ILE A 75 8.05 -6.09 -13.70
C ILE A 75 7.01 -5.13 -13.11
N ALA A 76 5.88 -4.96 -13.81
CA ALA A 76 4.75 -4.14 -13.36
C ALA A 76 4.19 -4.58 -11.99
N LYS A 77 4.06 -5.88 -11.78
CA LYS A 77 3.56 -6.46 -10.52
C LYS A 77 4.55 -6.28 -9.38
N ARG A 78 5.84 -6.53 -9.61
CA ARG A 78 6.91 -6.44 -8.60
C ARG A 78 7.08 -5.00 -8.11
N HIS A 79 7.16 -4.07 -9.05
CA HIS A 79 7.47 -2.66 -8.77
C HIS A 79 6.23 -1.78 -8.59
N LYS A 80 5.02 -2.36 -8.63
CA LYS A 80 3.73 -1.67 -8.51
C LYS A 80 3.62 -0.45 -9.45
N VAL A 81 4.08 -0.61 -10.68
CA VAL A 81 3.99 0.41 -11.74
C VAL A 81 3.09 -0.09 -12.87
N SER A 82 2.44 0.84 -13.57
CA SER A 82 1.63 0.48 -14.72
C SER A 82 2.50 -0.08 -15.84
N LYS A 83 1.93 -0.98 -16.65
CA LYS A 83 2.60 -1.48 -17.86
C LYS A 83 2.91 -0.33 -18.82
N SER A 84 2.00 0.65 -18.94
CA SER A 84 2.18 1.84 -19.77
C SER A 84 3.42 2.64 -19.36
N TYR A 85 3.66 2.80 -18.05
CA TYR A 85 4.84 3.49 -17.53
C TYR A 85 6.13 2.79 -17.97
N ILE A 86 6.17 1.46 -17.94
CA ILE A 86 7.35 0.69 -18.36
C ILE A 86 7.62 0.85 -19.86
N TYR A 87 6.59 0.93 -20.70
CA TYR A 87 6.74 1.14 -22.14
C TYR A 87 7.19 2.55 -22.53
N GLN A 88 7.01 3.53 -21.64
CA GLN A 88 7.45 4.91 -21.84
C GLN A 88 8.91 5.16 -21.41
N LEU A 89 9.58 4.16 -20.84
CA LEU A 89 10.99 4.21 -20.44
C LEU A 89 11.93 3.79 -21.58
#